data_AF-K3WU32-F1
#
_entry.id   AF-K3WU32-F1
#
_cell.length_a   1.000
_cell.length_b   1.000
_cell.length_c   1.000
_cell.angle_alpha   90.00
_cell.angle_beta   90.00
_cell.angle_gamma   90.00
#
_symmetry.space_group_name_H-M   'P 1'
#
loop_
_entity.id
_entity.type
_entity.pdbx_description
1 polymer ?
#
loop_
_entity_poly.entity_id
_entity_poly.type
_entity_poly.pdbx_seq_one_letter_code
_entity_poly.pdbx_strand_id
1 'polypeptide(L)'
;MPPDPDPAALEWSYELVPSFPLPVLDLSRSLKSRYLPHVLLQRIDDFLALYNRPLFVCYVLSLVLSISVPLLDAETGCYVALISALLGLPLGLGSLGTLRYDVVRLLVRTYDFWSFLFVNGATNLMVAMIFSDLRMSRLIIDWSGFQNIVLIDAQLRGIRQLWTLAVVGTFTVLMLLTCVMLGRVDRARGFSIFQYTNQNSSYEVSANDVVGNGLVTIFILLLKIVYRKRKAFRRRPKKQSIIECAIYRCRVKLSPCTVRHFSPVEPSPPDPGLSPNKHRDPLTCEPQQSTTESYLNQLLKNGCVPFVLTASFTITIASFYQSELLIALATSFDFVFYAFQLTSIHTSLCVLYEWDVSRCLGVAASWLWIHWVLTLDALTPMMKAKLNFRTRFGIPVVTMFILWHVIILFHILSGSGPKDRVIWEGNIWAHHLQVRVVPFYFSRLVTLTLWSVRMVNRLVMSTNEDATILRGAVTHALGHAHHAS
;
A
#
# COMPACT_ATOMS: atom_id res chain seq x y z
N MET A 1 -47.10 16.02 23.61
CA MET A 1 -46.09 15.13 23.00
C MET A 1 -46.06 15.44 21.51
N PRO A 2 -44.92 15.81 20.92
CA PRO A 2 -44.81 15.84 19.47
C PRO A 2 -45.03 14.41 18.92
N PRO A 3 -45.67 14.25 17.76
CA PRO A 3 -45.88 12.95 17.14
C PRO A 3 -44.51 12.28 16.87
N ASP A 4 -44.42 10.99 17.16
CA ASP A 4 -43.24 10.20 16.78
C ASP A 4 -43.06 10.33 15.26
N PRO A 5 -41.86 10.71 14.79
CA PRO A 5 -41.60 10.83 13.36
C PRO A 5 -41.82 9.46 12.70
N ASP A 6 -42.56 9.46 11.59
CA ASP A 6 -42.85 8.27 10.82
C ASP A 6 -41.53 7.54 10.45
N PRO A 7 -41.29 6.31 10.92
CA PRO A 7 -40.04 5.60 10.69
C PRO A 7 -39.77 5.35 9.19
N ALA A 8 -40.79 5.47 8.34
CA ALA A 8 -40.67 5.37 6.89
C ALA A 8 -40.07 6.62 6.22
N ALA A 9 -40.06 7.78 6.89
CA ALA A 9 -39.57 9.05 6.33
C ALA A 9 -38.12 9.39 6.70
N LEU A 10 -37.42 8.49 7.41
CA LEU A 10 -36.04 8.71 7.83
C LEU A 10 -35.06 8.40 6.68
N GLU A 11 -34.47 9.45 6.11
CA GLU A 11 -33.33 9.30 5.21
C GLU A 11 -32.12 8.77 6.02
N TRP A 12 -31.71 7.54 5.71
CA TRP A 12 -30.56 6.92 6.35
C TRP A 12 -29.26 7.50 5.77
N SER A 13 -28.61 8.38 6.51
CA SER A 13 -27.22 8.77 6.23
C SER A 13 -26.24 7.89 7.00
N TYR A 14 -25.04 7.71 6.47
CA TYR A 14 -23.95 7.06 7.18
C TYR A 14 -22.81 8.03 7.39
N GLU A 15 -22.24 8.04 8.60
CA GLU A 15 -21.02 8.77 8.91
C GLU A 15 -19.86 7.79 9.15
N LEU A 16 -18.68 8.16 8.67
CA LEU A 16 -17.45 7.42 8.93
C LEU A 16 -16.88 7.84 10.29
N VAL A 17 -17.05 6.98 11.29
CA VAL A 17 -16.63 7.22 12.68
C VAL A 17 -15.45 6.29 13.01
N PRO A 18 -14.49 6.71 13.88
CA PRO A 18 -13.44 5.79 14.36
C PRO A 18 -14.04 4.53 14.98
N SER A 19 -13.50 3.35 14.64
CA SER A 19 -14.00 2.07 15.17
C SER A 19 -13.65 1.88 16.66
N PHE A 20 -12.57 2.51 17.10
CA PHE A 20 -12.08 2.52 18.47
C PHE A 20 -11.84 3.95 18.92
N PRO A 21 -11.92 4.24 20.23
CA PRO A 21 -11.50 5.54 20.75
C PRO A 21 -10.06 5.83 20.33
N LEU A 22 -9.81 7.06 19.91
CA LEU A 22 -8.46 7.47 19.52
C LEU A 22 -7.52 7.38 20.73
N PRO A 23 -6.28 6.89 20.55
CA PRO A 23 -5.34 6.82 21.65
C PRO A 23 -5.03 8.21 22.17
N VAL A 24 -5.01 8.36 23.50
CA VAL A 24 -4.50 9.56 24.16
C VAL A 24 -2.98 9.51 24.09
N LEU A 25 -2.36 10.56 23.54
CA LEU A 25 -0.91 10.62 23.30
C LEU A 25 -0.30 11.74 24.13
N ASP A 26 0.70 11.42 24.96
CA ASP A 26 1.51 12.43 25.62
C ASP A 26 2.62 12.88 24.67
N LEU A 27 2.38 14.03 24.02
CA LEU A 27 3.31 14.64 23.09
C LEU A 27 4.48 15.36 23.79
N SER A 28 4.54 15.40 25.13
CA SER A 28 5.66 16.04 25.84
C SER A 28 6.93 15.17 25.79
N ARG A 29 6.79 13.84 25.74
CA ARG A 29 7.89 12.88 25.84
C ARG A 29 8.54 12.60 24.49
N SER A 30 9.84 12.82 24.39
CA SER A 30 10.67 12.43 23.24
C SER A 30 11.37 11.10 23.49
N LEU A 31 11.85 10.44 22.43
CA LEU A 31 12.67 9.22 22.58
C LEU A 31 13.91 9.50 23.43
N LYS A 32 14.61 10.61 23.16
CA LYS A 32 15.78 10.99 23.95
C LYS A 32 15.46 11.22 25.43
N SER A 33 14.34 11.88 25.75
CA SER A 33 13.97 12.12 27.15
C SER A 33 13.58 10.88 27.92
N ARG A 34 13.28 9.78 27.22
CA ARG A 34 12.97 8.50 27.86
C ARG A 34 14.21 7.67 28.17
N TYR A 35 15.21 7.71 27.30
CA TYR A 35 16.36 6.80 27.36
C TYR A 35 17.68 7.47 27.78
N LEU A 36 17.82 8.78 27.63
CA LEU A 36 19.04 9.51 27.95
C LEU A 36 18.94 10.20 29.32
N PRO A 37 20.05 10.26 30.10
CA PRO A 37 20.08 11.01 31.35
C PRO A 37 19.94 12.52 31.10
N HIS A 38 19.38 13.24 32.08
CA HIS A 38 19.03 14.67 31.95
C HIS A 38 20.22 15.55 31.51
N VAL A 39 21.42 15.29 32.02
CA VAL A 39 22.64 16.05 31.67
C VAL A 39 22.98 15.93 30.18
N LEU A 40 22.88 14.71 29.63
CA LEU A 40 23.16 14.46 28.22
C LEU A 40 22.05 15.00 27.32
N LEU A 41 20.80 14.93 27.79
CA LEU A 41 19.67 15.52 27.10
C LEU A 41 19.82 17.03 26.92
N GLN A 42 20.18 17.74 27.98
CA GLN A 42 20.38 19.19 27.93
C GLN A 42 21.50 19.56 26.96
N ARG A 43 22.65 18.88 27.01
CA ARG A 43 23.75 19.09 26.04
C ARG A 43 23.32 18.85 24.59
N ILE A 44 22.56 17.79 24.33
CA ILE A 44 22.06 17.48 22.99
C ILE A 44 21.03 18.53 22.54
N ASP A 45 20.14 18.97 23.43
CA ASP A 45 19.17 20.03 23.12
C ASP A 45 19.85 21.36 22.82
N ASP A 46 20.83 21.77 23.62
CA ASP A 46 21.59 23.01 23.40
C ASP A 46 22.36 22.93 22.08
N PHE A 47 23.01 21.80 21.80
CA PHE A 47 23.71 21.56 20.54
C PHE A 47 22.75 21.61 19.34
N LEU A 48 21.63 20.89 19.40
CA LEU A 48 20.65 20.90 18.31
C LEU A 48 20.01 22.27 18.15
N ALA A 49 19.76 23.02 19.22
CA ALA A 49 19.19 24.35 19.16
C ALA A 49 20.15 25.33 18.48
N LEU A 50 21.43 25.29 18.84
CA LEU A 50 22.47 26.15 18.29
C LEU A 50 22.78 25.83 16.81
N TYR A 51 22.86 24.54 16.47
CA TYR A 51 23.32 24.09 15.15
C TYR A 51 22.21 23.56 14.24
N ASN A 52 20.92 23.73 14.56
CA ASN A 52 19.83 23.15 13.74
C ASN A 52 19.89 23.54 12.25
N ARG A 53 20.08 24.83 11.96
CA ARG A 53 20.14 25.33 10.58
C ARG A 53 21.36 24.81 9.81
N PRO A 54 22.60 24.92 10.31
CA PRO A 54 23.75 24.37 9.59
C PRO A 54 23.65 22.85 9.45
N LEU A 55 23.21 22.12 10.48
CA LEU A 55 22.99 20.67 10.39
C LEU A 55 21.97 20.30 9.32
N PHE A 56 20.88 21.08 9.19
CA PHE A 56 19.90 20.89 8.12
C PHE A 56 20.49 21.13 6.73
N VAL A 57 21.27 22.20 6.55
CA VAL A 57 21.95 22.47 5.27
C VAL A 57 22.95 21.36 4.93
N CYS A 58 23.76 20.91 5.90
CA CYS A 58 24.68 19.78 5.72
C CYS A 58 23.93 18.50 5.32
N TYR A 59 22.78 18.23 5.92
CA TYR A 59 21.98 17.05 5.58
C TYR A 59 21.35 17.14 4.18
N VAL A 60 20.86 18.31 3.79
CA VAL A 60 20.37 18.53 2.41
C VAL A 60 21.51 18.38 1.41
N LEU A 61 22.68 18.95 1.69
CA LEU A 61 23.86 18.79 0.84
C LEU A 61 24.29 17.33 0.75
N SER A 62 24.26 16.59 1.86
CA SER A 62 24.47 15.14 1.89
C SER A 62 23.50 14.41 0.94
N LEU A 63 22.21 14.71 0.98
CA LEU A 63 21.25 14.12 0.03
C LEU A 63 21.55 14.50 -1.43
N VAL A 64 21.94 15.74 -1.70
CA VAL A 64 22.33 16.18 -3.06
C VAL A 64 23.56 15.44 -3.57
N LEU A 65 24.58 15.29 -2.73
CA LEU A 65 25.76 14.47 -3.06
C LEU A 65 25.38 13.01 -3.28
N SER A 66 24.36 12.51 -2.58
CA SER A 66 23.92 11.11 -2.73
C SER A 66 23.25 10.85 -4.08
N ILE A 67 22.64 11.87 -4.68
CA ILE A 67 22.11 11.80 -6.05
C ILE A 67 23.24 11.61 -7.06
N SER A 68 24.42 12.19 -6.82
CA SER A 68 25.56 12.06 -7.74
C SER A 68 26.38 10.79 -7.54
N VAL A 69 26.40 10.17 -6.35
CA VAL A 69 27.14 8.92 -6.08
C VAL A 69 26.96 7.84 -7.16
N PRO A 70 25.74 7.46 -7.59
CA PRO A 70 25.57 6.41 -8.60
C PRO A 70 25.95 6.84 -10.02
N LEU A 71 26.22 8.13 -10.26
CA LEU A 71 26.68 8.66 -11.55
C LEU A 71 28.20 8.77 -11.68
N LEU A 72 28.92 8.72 -10.55
CA LEU A 72 30.36 8.92 -10.51
C LEU A 72 31.09 7.58 -10.64
N ASP A 73 32.31 7.65 -11.16
CA ASP A 73 33.25 6.52 -11.16
C ASP A 73 33.47 6.02 -9.74
N ALA A 74 33.78 4.73 -9.59
CA ALA A 74 33.80 4.07 -8.29
C ALA A 74 34.77 4.73 -7.29
N GLU A 75 35.94 5.20 -7.74
CA GLU A 75 36.93 5.87 -6.88
C GLU A 75 36.38 7.19 -6.33
N THR A 76 35.95 8.09 -7.23
CA THR A 76 35.36 9.39 -6.86
C THR A 76 34.08 9.20 -6.04
N GLY A 77 33.25 8.23 -6.44
CA GLY A 77 32.00 7.86 -5.76
C GLY A 77 32.23 7.38 -4.33
N CYS A 78 33.32 6.65 -4.04
CA CYS A 78 33.68 6.24 -2.68
C CYS A 78 33.94 7.44 -1.76
N TYR A 79 34.74 8.42 -2.22
CA TYR A 79 35.03 9.62 -1.43
C TYR A 79 33.77 10.47 -1.23
N VAL A 80 32.99 10.69 -2.29
CA VAL A 80 31.75 11.48 -2.22
C VAL A 80 30.72 10.79 -1.33
N ALA A 81 30.60 9.46 -1.37
CA ALA A 81 29.70 8.71 -0.49
C ALA A 81 30.11 8.82 0.99
N LEU A 82 31.41 8.73 1.29
CA LEU A 82 31.91 8.90 2.65
C LEU A 82 31.67 10.32 3.17
N ILE A 83 32.00 11.34 2.38
CA ILE A 83 31.74 12.75 2.72
C ILE A 83 30.24 12.95 2.94
N SER A 84 29.40 12.46 2.03
CA SER A 84 27.95 12.51 2.16
C SER A 84 27.46 11.83 3.45
N ALA A 85 28.00 10.67 3.80
CA ALA A 85 27.65 9.96 5.02
C ALA A 85 28.00 10.78 6.27
N LEU A 86 29.22 11.34 6.32
CA LEU A 86 29.69 12.17 7.43
C LEU A 86 28.84 13.45 7.61
N LEU A 87 28.47 14.12 6.51
CA LEU A 87 27.60 15.30 6.56
C LEU A 87 26.17 14.94 7.02
N GLY A 88 25.66 13.77 6.65
CA GLY A 88 24.30 13.34 6.96
C GLY A 88 24.13 12.75 8.36
N LEU A 89 25.19 12.18 8.93
CA LEU A 89 25.14 11.41 10.18
C LEU A 89 24.60 12.20 11.39
N PRO A 90 25.05 13.43 11.68
CA PRO A 90 24.62 14.14 12.89
C PRO A 90 23.11 14.41 12.92
N LEU A 91 22.53 14.85 11.79
CA LEU A 91 21.09 15.11 11.72
C LEU A 91 20.28 13.82 11.52
N GLY A 92 20.78 12.86 10.73
CA GLY A 92 20.13 11.57 10.51
C GLY A 92 19.88 10.82 11.82
N LEU A 93 20.92 10.67 12.64
CA LEU A 93 20.82 10.01 13.94
C LEU A 93 20.20 10.93 15.01
N GLY A 94 20.56 12.22 15.02
CA GLY A 94 20.01 13.18 15.98
C GLY A 94 18.49 13.35 15.87
N SER A 95 17.95 13.30 14.66
CA SER A 95 16.51 13.41 14.41
C SER A 95 15.71 12.24 14.99
N LEU A 96 16.23 11.01 14.98
CA LEU A 96 15.59 9.86 15.63
C LEU A 96 15.39 10.12 17.13
N GLY A 97 16.35 10.77 17.79
CA GLY A 97 16.22 11.14 19.20
C GLY A 97 15.09 12.13 19.47
N THR A 98 14.73 12.96 18.49
CA THR A 98 13.70 14.01 18.65
C THR A 98 12.26 13.55 18.44
N LEU A 99 12.06 12.31 17.98
CA LEU A 99 10.73 11.74 17.75
C LEU A 99 9.95 11.60 19.07
N ARG A 100 8.63 11.83 19.02
CA ARG A 100 7.74 11.65 20.18
C ARG A 100 7.50 10.17 20.48
N TYR A 101 7.78 9.77 21.72
CA TYR A 101 7.80 8.36 22.14
C TYR A 101 6.45 7.66 21.91
N ASP A 102 5.34 8.26 22.35
CA ASP A 102 4.02 7.65 22.25
C ASP A 102 3.57 7.48 20.79
N VAL A 103 3.89 8.45 19.93
CA VAL A 103 3.59 8.37 18.49
C VAL A 103 4.45 7.29 17.83
N VAL A 104 5.74 7.18 18.17
CA VAL A 104 6.60 6.10 17.67
C VAL A 104 6.07 4.74 18.14
N ARG A 105 5.71 4.60 19.42
CA ARG A 105 5.13 3.36 19.96
C ARG A 105 3.86 2.96 19.22
N LEU A 106 3.03 3.93 18.86
CA LEU A 106 1.82 3.71 18.07
C LEU A 106 2.15 3.28 16.63
N LEU A 107 3.07 3.97 15.95
CA LEU A 107 3.49 3.67 14.59
C LEU A 107 4.19 2.31 14.48
N VAL A 108 5.10 1.98 15.40
CA VAL A 108 5.82 0.70 15.43
C VAL A 108 4.87 -0.48 15.65
N ARG A 109 3.69 -0.28 16.24
CA ARG A 109 2.67 -1.34 16.34
C ARG A 109 1.89 -1.55 15.05
N THR A 110 2.04 -0.67 14.06
CA THR A 110 1.35 -0.81 12.78
C THR A 110 2.12 -1.73 11.85
N TYR A 111 1.38 -2.51 11.06
CA TYR A 111 1.96 -3.33 10.01
C TYR A 111 2.72 -2.49 8.96
N ASP A 112 2.23 -1.27 8.68
CA ASP A 112 2.87 -0.37 7.69
C ASP A 112 4.34 -0.12 8.03
N PHE A 113 4.62 0.15 9.30
CA PHE A 113 5.98 0.39 9.77
C PHE A 113 6.89 -0.81 9.53
N TRP A 114 6.50 -2.01 9.96
CA TRP A 114 7.31 -3.23 9.79
C TRP A 114 7.50 -3.60 8.32
N SER A 115 6.45 -3.50 7.52
CA SER A 115 6.54 -3.79 6.08
C SER A 115 7.49 -2.83 5.38
N PHE A 116 7.44 -1.53 5.69
CA PHE A 116 8.38 -0.56 5.15
C PHE A 116 9.80 -0.82 5.66
N LEU A 117 9.97 -1.07 6.96
CA LEU A 117 11.27 -1.37 7.57
C LEU A 117 11.94 -2.58 6.90
N PHE A 118 11.17 -3.65 6.66
CA PHE A 118 11.64 -4.85 5.99
C PHE A 118 12.03 -4.58 4.53
N VAL A 119 11.14 -3.97 3.73
CA VAL A 119 11.42 -3.67 2.31
C VAL A 119 12.60 -2.72 2.18
N ASN A 120 12.64 -1.65 2.99
CA ASN A 120 13.73 -0.68 2.99
C ASN A 120 15.06 -1.34 3.43
N GLY A 121 15.05 -2.14 4.49
CA GLY A 121 16.23 -2.85 4.96
C GLY A 121 16.76 -3.86 3.95
N ALA A 122 15.89 -4.71 3.40
CA ALA A 122 16.27 -5.69 2.38
C ALA A 122 16.82 -5.03 1.11
N THR A 123 16.19 -3.94 0.65
CA THR A 123 16.66 -3.20 -0.53
C THR A 123 18.01 -2.55 -0.28
N ASN A 124 18.20 -1.84 0.85
CA ASN A 124 19.48 -1.22 1.18
C ASN A 124 20.59 -2.26 1.35
N LEU A 125 20.29 -3.40 1.97
CA LEU A 125 21.23 -4.51 2.10
C LEU A 125 21.65 -5.03 0.72
N MET A 126 20.69 -5.25 -0.20
CA MET A 126 21.01 -5.71 -1.55
C MET A 126 21.80 -4.66 -2.36
N VAL A 127 21.48 -3.38 -2.25
CA VAL A 127 22.28 -2.30 -2.85
C VAL A 127 23.70 -2.27 -2.28
N ALA A 128 23.85 -2.49 -0.96
CA ALA A 128 25.17 -2.56 -0.32
C ALA A 128 26.00 -3.72 -0.88
N MET A 129 25.37 -4.89 -1.08
CA MET A 129 26.03 -6.03 -1.72
C MET A 129 26.43 -5.73 -3.17
N ILE A 130 25.58 -5.06 -3.94
CA ILE A 130 25.89 -4.67 -5.34
C ILE A 130 27.09 -3.71 -5.40
N PHE A 131 27.15 -2.71 -4.50
CA PHE A 131 28.27 -1.77 -4.45
C PHE A 131 29.56 -2.44 -3.97
N SER A 132 29.50 -3.29 -2.93
CA SER A 132 30.66 -4.02 -2.39
C SER A 132 31.90 -3.15 -2.06
N ASP A 133 31.72 -1.85 -1.82
CA ASP A 133 32.78 -0.88 -1.57
C ASP A 133 32.34 0.20 -0.56
N LEU A 134 33.15 1.25 -0.38
CA LEU A 134 32.88 2.32 0.59
C LEU A 134 31.59 3.11 0.31
N ARG A 135 30.99 3.00 -0.89
CA ARG A 135 29.68 3.60 -1.18
C ARG A 135 28.59 3.04 -0.28
N MET A 136 28.77 1.83 0.29
CA MET A 136 27.83 1.26 1.26
C MET A 136 27.66 2.10 2.54
N SER A 137 28.68 2.89 2.93
CA SER A 137 28.63 3.77 4.11
C SER A 137 27.44 4.73 4.06
N ARG A 138 27.10 5.19 2.86
CA ARG A 138 25.96 6.09 2.64
C ARG A 138 24.63 5.42 2.90
N LEU A 139 24.49 4.14 2.60
CA LEU A 139 23.24 3.39 2.72
C LEU A 139 22.74 3.30 4.16
N ILE A 140 23.65 3.35 5.15
CA ILE A 140 23.28 3.40 6.57
C ILE A 140 22.54 4.71 6.88
N ILE A 141 23.03 5.82 6.34
CA ILE A 141 22.41 7.14 6.52
C ILE A 141 21.09 7.20 5.76
N ASP A 142 21.03 6.75 4.50
CA ASP A 142 19.79 6.68 3.73
C ASP A 142 18.73 5.82 4.42
N TRP A 143 19.12 4.64 4.91
CA TRP A 143 18.24 3.77 5.68
C TRP A 143 17.66 4.51 6.88
N SER A 144 18.48 5.17 7.68
CA SER A 144 18.02 5.96 8.84
C SER A 144 17.14 7.16 8.43
N GLY A 145 17.46 7.81 7.32
CA GLY A 145 16.69 8.93 6.77
C GLY A 145 15.30 8.51 6.32
N PHE A 146 15.19 7.37 5.65
CA PHE A 146 13.90 6.79 5.27
C PHE A 146 13.08 6.34 6.48
N GLN A 147 13.71 5.83 7.55
CA GLN A 147 12.99 5.56 8.80
C GLN A 147 12.42 6.84 9.42
N ASN A 148 13.20 7.93 9.42
CA ASN A 148 12.70 9.23 9.88
C ASN A 148 11.51 9.74 9.04
N ILE A 149 11.53 9.52 7.72
CA ILE A 149 10.40 9.89 6.84
C ILE A 149 9.15 9.07 7.16
N VAL A 150 9.28 7.78 7.47
CA VAL A 150 8.14 6.94 7.89
C VAL A 150 7.67 7.25 9.31
N LEU A 151 8.52 7.86 10.13
CA LEU A 151 8.17 8.36 11.46
C LEU A 151 7.83 9.86 11.47
N ILE A 152 7.53 10.46 10.30
CA ILE A 152 7.24 11.90 10.17
C ILE A 152 6.09 12.39 11.06
N ASP A 153 5.14 11.52 11.42
CA ASP A 153 4.05 11.89 12.34
C ASP A 153 4.53 12.03 13.79
N ALA A 154 5.60 11.34 14.18
CA ALA A 154 6.21 11.49 15.49
C ALA A 154 7.11 12.74 15.58
N GLN A 155 7.40 13.39 14.46
CA GLN A 155 8.28 14.55 14.40
C GLN A 155 7.45 15.84 14.30
N LEU A 156 7.27 16.51 15.44
CA LEU A 156 6.48 17.74 15.52
C LEU A 156 7.27 19.00 15.14
N ARG A 157 8.59 18.98 15.34
CA ARG A 157 9.50 20.09 15.03
C ARG A 157 10.01 19.94 13.59
N GLY A 158 10.02 21.03 12.84
CA GLY A 158 10.62 21.02 11.49
C GLY A 158 9.80 20.30 10.42
N ILE A 159 8.47 20.30 10.51
CA ILE A 159 7.62 19.58 9.53
C ILE A 159 7.87 20.01 8.07
N ARG A 160 8.21 21.29 7.83
CA ARG A 160 8.61 21.78 6.51
C ARG A 160 9.94 21.19 6.05
N GLN A 161 10.91 21.10 6.95
CA GLN A 161 12.22 20.50 6.69
C GLN A 161 12.04 19.04 6.29
N LEU A 162 11.28 18.25 7.06
CA LEU A 162 11.00 16.84 6.75
C LEU A 162 10.30 16.63 5.41
N TRP A 163 9.39 17.53 5.04
CA TRP A 163 8.75 17.46 3.72
C TRP A 163 9.77 17.69 2.61
N THR A 164 10.67 18.66 2.76
CA THR A 164 11.80 18.86 1.83
C THR A 164 12.68 17.61 1.78
N LEU A 165 13.02 17.02 2.92
CA LEU A 165 13.81 15.79 2.97
C LEU A 165 13.10 14.62 2.27
N ALA A 166 11.79 14.49 2.43
CA ALA A 166 11.01 13.45 1.76
C ALA A 166 10.99 13.65 0.23
N VAL A 167 10.87 14.89 -0.26
CA VAL A 167 10.92 15.20 -1.70
C VAL A 167 12.30 14.89 -2.28
N VAL A 168 13.38 15.39 -1.66
CA VAL A 168 14.75 15.15 -2.13
C VAL A 168 15.10 13.65 -2.01
N GLY A 169 14.69 12.99 -0.93
CA GLY A 169 14.87 11.54 -0.75
C GLY A 169 14.13 10.73 -1.81
N THR A 170 12.90 11.13 -2.19
CA THR A 170 12.16 10.49 -3.29
C THR A 170 12.94 10.59 -4.60
N PHE A 171 13.51 11.75 -4.90
CA PHE A 171 14.35 11.94 -6.09
C PHE A 171 15.64 11.11 -6.03
N THR A 172 16.25 10.99 -4.85
CA THR A 172 17.44 10.16 -4.64
C THR A 172 17.16 8.68 -4.95
N VAL A 173 16.03 8.14 -4.46
CA VAL A 173 15.61 6.76 -4.77
C VAL A 173 15.32 6.57 -6.25
N LEU A 174 14.66 7.54 -6.91
CA LEU A 174 14.38 7.48 -8.34
C LEU A 174 15.67 7.49 -9.16
N MET A 175 16.64 8.30 -8.77
CA MET A 175 17.93 8.39 -9.44
C MET A 175 18.72 7.09 -9.29
N LEU A 176 18.79 6.54 -8.07
CA LEU A 176 19.43 5.26 -7.81
C LEU A 176 18.74 4.13 -8.60
N LEU A 177 17.41 4.10 -8.62
CA LEU A 177 16.63 3.16 -9.42
C LEU A 177 17.01 3.23 -10.90
N THR A 178 17.07 4.44 -11.44
CA THR A 178 17.42 4.67 -12.85
C THR A 178 18.84 4.18 -13.14
N CYS A 179 19.82 4.52 -12.28
CA CYS A 179 21.20 4.11 -12.48
C CYS A 179 21.40 2.60 -12.37
N VAL A 180 20.75 1.94 -11.40
CA VAL A 180 20.80 0.48 -11.24
C VAL A 180 20.15 -0.24 -12.42
N MET A 181 18.94 0.18 -12.82
CA MET A 181 18.22 -0.45 -13.93
C MET A 181 18.94 -0.27 -15.27
N LEU A 182 19.74 0.77 -15.43
CA LEU A 182 20.51 1.02 -16.64
C LEU A 182 21.93 0.44 -16.60
N GLY A 183 22.32 -0.23 -15.51
CA GLY A 183 23.68 -0.76 -15.35
C GLY A 183 24.77 0.31 -15.34
N ARG A 184 24.43 1.56 -14.99
CA ARG A 184 25.35 2.72 -14.99
C ARG A 184 26.27 2.79 -13.78
N VAL A 185 26.03 1.95 -12.78
CA VAL A 185 26.81 1.98 -11.54
C VAL A 185 28.17 1.34 -11.81
N ASP A 186 29.23 2.17 -11.80
CA ASP A 186 30.59 1.69 -12.01
C ASP A 186 31.00 0.68 -10.93
N ARG A 187 31.73 -0.37 -11.34
CA ARG A 187 32.15 -1.53 -10.53
C ARG A 187 31.01 -2.23 -9.75
N ALA A 188 29.75 -2.06 -10.17
CA ALA A 188 28.64 -2.81 -9.58
C ALA A 188 28.82 -4.30 -9.86
N ARG A 189 28.75 -5.12 -8.81
CA ARG A 189 28.76 -6.57 -8.94
C ARG A 189 27.34 -7.04 -9.22
N GLY A 190 27.03 -7.29 -10.50
CA GLY A 190 25.89 -8.11 -10.85
C GLY A 190 26.15 -9.53 -10.35
N PHE A 191 25.32 -10.03 -9.45
CA PHE A 191 25.32 -11.43 -9.06
C PHE A 191 23.92 -12.00 -9.17
N SER A 192 23.85 -13.27 -9.54
CA SER A 192 22.63 -14.05 -9.51
C SER A 192 22.32 -14.43 -8.06
N ILE A 193 21.14 -14.07 -7.56
CA ILE A 193 20.68 -14.54 -6.25
C ILE A 193 20.23 -15.99 -6.37
N PHE A 194 19.53 -16.30 -7.46
CA PHE A 194 18.99 -17.63 -7.72
C PHE A 194 19.17 -17.94 -9.20
N GLN A 195 19.94 -18.99 -9.49
CA GLN A 195 20.00 -19.60 -10.82
C GLN A 195 19.29 -20.94 -10.74
N TYR A 196 18.35 -21.14 -11.64
CA TYR A 196 17.63 -22.38 -11.73
C TYR A 196 17.42 -22.76 -13.17
N THR A 197 17.88 -23.95 -13.54
CA THR A 197 17.75 -24.46 -14.90
C THR A 197 16.71 -25.55 -14.94
N ASN A 198 15.73 -25.33 -15.81
CA ASN A 198 14.72 -26.31 -16.14
C ASN A 198 14.99 -26.90 -17.54
N GLN A 199 14.32 -28.00 -17.89
CA GLN A 199 14.36 -28.62 -19.23
C GLN A 199 14.07 -27.62 -20.36
N ASN A 200 13.22 -26.61 -20.09
CA ASN A 200 12.75 -25.66 -21.09
C ASN A 200 13.50 -24.31 -21.10
N SER A 201 14.12 -23.89 -19.99
CA SER A 201 14.72 -22.56 -19.82
C SER A 201 15.63 -22.49 -18.60
N SER A 202 16.69 -21.67 -18.67
CA SER A 202 17.42 -21.21 -17.50
C SER A 202 16.80 -19.91 -16.98
N TYR A 203 16.51 -19.88 -15.69
CA TYR A 203 15.98 -18.72 -14.99
C TYR A 203 17.07 -18.17 -14.09
N GLU A 204 17.30 -16.86 -14.18
CA GLU A 204 18.21 -16.14 -13.33
C GLU A 204 17.45 -14.98 -12.70
N VAL A 205 17.39 -14.98 -11.37
CA VAL A 205 16.94 -13.81 -10.61
C VAL A 205 18.19 -13.03 -10.22
N SER A 206 18.41 -11.92 -10.91
CA SER A 206 19.56 -11.06 -10.64
C SER A 206 19.33 -10.21 -9.40
N ALA A 207 20.40 -9.81 -8.72
CA ALA A 207 20.33 -8.83 -7.64
C ALA A 207 19.71 -7.49 -8.12
N ASN A 208 19.95 -7.12 -9.39
CA ASN A 208 19.38 -5.92 -10.00
C ASN A 208 17.85 -5.96 -10.06
N ASP A 209 17.24 -7.12 -10.33
CA ASP A 209 15.78 -7.28 -10.36
C ASP A 209 15.15 -7.07 -8.98
N VAL A 210 15.79 -7.63 -7.95
CA VAL A 210 15.33 -7.49 -6.55
C VAL A 210 15.49 -6.05 -6.08
N VAL A 211 16.63 -5.42 -6.35
CA VAL A 211 16.90 -4.02 -6.01
C VAL A 211 15.96 -3.08 -6.78
N GLY A 212 15.77 -3.29 -8.08
CA GLY A 212 14.87 -2.50 -8.91
C GLY A 212 13.45 -2.50 -8.35
N ASN A 213 12.91 -3.67 -8.00
CA ASN A 213 11.59 -3.75 -7.36
C ASN A 213 11.54 -3.09 -5.98
N GLY A 214 12.56 -3.33 -5.16
CA GLY A 214 12.69 -2.71 -3.84
C GLY A 214 12.66 -1.19 -3.93
N LEU A 215 13.45 -0.60 -4.83
CA LEU A 215 13.53 0.83 -5.08
C LEU A 215 12.23 1.40 -5.68
N VAL A 216 11.58 0.70 -6.62
CA VAL A 216 10.24 1.08 -7.13
C VAL A 216 9.22 1.12 -5.99
N THR A 217 9.23 0.12 -5.11
CA THR A 217 8.31 0.04 -3.98
C THR A 217 8.56 1.17 -2.99
N ILE A 218 9.83 1.42 -2.63
CA ILE A 218 10.21 2.54 -1.76
C ILE A 218 9.82 3.88 -2.39
N PHE A 219 10.10 4.09 -3.68
CA PHE A 219 9.75 5.30 -4.42
C PHE A 219 8.24 5.59 -4.35
N ILE A 220 7.40 4.59 -4.63
CA ILE A 220 5.94 4.72 -4.58
C ILE A 220 5.46 5.03 -3.15
N LEU A 221 6.06 4.40 -2.13
CA LEU A 221 5.72 4.66 -0.72
C LEU A 221 6.19 6.05 -0.24
N LEU A 222 7.33 6.55 -0.70
CA LEU A 222 7.78 7.91 -0.40
C LEU A 222 6.90 8.95 -1.10
N LEU A 223 6.56 8.72 -2.36
CA LEU A 223 5.66 9.58 -3.13
C LEU A 223 4.28 9.70 -2.44
N LYS A 224 3.76 8.60 -1.91
CA LYS A 224 2.56 8.58 -1.06
C LYS A 224 2.68 9.52 0.14
N ILE A 225 3.78 9.43 0.88
CA ILE A 225 4.01 10.24 2.08
C ILE A 225 4.11 11.72 1.70
N VAL A 226 4.86 12.05 0.65
CA VAL A 226 4.99 13.41 0.10
C VAL A 226 3.63 13.96 -0.32
N TYR A 227 2.85 13.19 -1.08
CA TYR A 227 1.51 13.59 -1.53
C TYR A 227 0.56 13.84 -0.36
N ARG A 228 0.49 12.90 0.59
CA ARG A 228 -0.37 13.02 1.78
C ARG A 228 -0.01 14.22 2.64
N LYS A 229 1.28 14.44 2.89
CA LYS A 229 1.72 15.62 3.66
C LYS A 229 1.45 16.93 2.92
N ARG A 230 1.66 16.98 1.60
CA ARG A 230 1.28 18.14 0.79
C ARG A 230 -0.21 18.46 0.91
N LYS A 231 -1.07 17.45 0.89
CA LYS A 231 -2.52 17.60 1.07
C LYS A 231 -2.86 18.12 2.47
N ALA A 232 -2.24 17.57 3.52
CA ALA A 232 -2.41 18.03 4.90
C ALA A 232 -2.00 19.51 5.07
N PHE A 233 -0.87 19.92 4.48
CA PHE A 233 -0.43 21.33 4.52
C PHE A 233 -1.38 22.29 3.82
N ARG A 234 -1.99 21.88 2.69
CA ARG A 234 -2.96 22.70 1.97
C ARG A 234 -4.25 22.92 2.76
N ARG A 235 -4.64 21.96 3.60
CA ARG A 235 -5.88 22.01 4.39
C ARG A 235 -5.73 22.69 5.74
N ARG A 236 -4.50 22.97 6.19
CA ARG A 236 -4.25 23.49 7.54
C ARG A 236 -4.65 24.97 7.64
N PRO A 237 -5.66 25.34 8.46
CA PRO A 237 -5.96 26.74 8.72
C PRO A 237 -4.80 27.39 9.50
N LYS A 238 -4.44 28.63 9.17
CA LYS A 238 -3.26 29.34 9.70
C LYS A 238 -3.23 29.53 11.23
N LYS A 239 -4.33 29.26 11.96
CA LYS A 239 -4.51 29.62 13.38
C LYS A 239 -4.80 28.46 14.34
N GLN A 240 -4.84 27.19 13.90
CA GLN A 240 -5.15 26.07 14.81
C GLN A 240 -3.95 25.16 15.08
N SER A 241 -3.72 24.87 16.36
CA SER A 241 -2.70 23.95 16.89
C SER A 241 -3.08 22.47 16.69
N ILE A 242 -3.64 22.14 15.52
CA ILE A 242 -4.00 20.77 15.16
C ILE A 242 -2.83 20.13 14.42
N ILE A 243 -2.49 18.90 14.82
CA ILE A 243 -1.52 18.02 14.17
C ILE A 243 -2.32 16.95 13.42
N GLU A 244 -2.20 16.92 12.09
CA GLU A 244 -2.75 15.85 11.26
C GLU A 244 -1.68 14.76 11.02
N CYS A 245 -2.01 13.52 11.40
CA CYS A 245 -1.21 12.35 11.10
C CYS A 245 -1.37 11.96 9.62
N ALA A 246 -0.26 11.85 8.89
CA ALA A 246 -0.28 11.47 7.47
C ALA A 246 -0.15 9.96 7.27
N ILE A 247 0.61 9.30 8.14
CA ILE A 247 0.96 7.88 8.10
C ILE A 247 0.06 7.10 9.04
N TYR A 248 -0.06 7.52 10.30
CA TYR A 248 -1.02 6.89 11.21
C TYR A 248 -2.45 7.20 10.76
N ARG A 249 -3.25 6.15 10.63
CA ARG A 249 -4.64 6.23 10.21
C ARG A 249 -5.49 5.33 11.09
N CYS A 250 -6.63 5.84 11.56
CA CYS A 250 -7.54 5.06 12.37
C CYS A 250 -8.37 4.12 11.50
N ARG A 251 -8.82 3.02 12.11
CA ARG A 251 -9.89 2.20 11.56
C ARG A 251 -11.18 3.00 11.66
N VAL A 252 -11.98 2.94 10.61
CA VAL A 252 -13.28 3.61 10.54
C VAL A 252 -14.37 2.57 10.37
N LYS A 253 -15.54 2.86 10.92
CA LYS A 253 -16.77 2.11 10.72
C LYS A 253 -17.85 3.05 10.24
N LEU A 254 -18.81 2.49 9.50
CA LEU A 254 -19.98 3.23 9.03
C LEU A 254 -21.04 3.18 10.13
N SER A 255 -21.28 4.31 10.79
CA SER A 255 -22.35 4.46 11.77
C SER A 255 -23.59 5.05 11.09
N PRO A 256 -24.79 4.48 11.27
CA PRO A 256 -26.01 5.14 10.81
C PRO A 256 -26.20 6.44 11.59
N CYS A 257 -26.46 7.53 10.88
CA CYS A 257 -26.79 8.83 11.44
C CYS A 257 -28.18 9.23 10.94
N THR A 258 -29.09 9.45 11.88
CA THR A 258 -30.43 9.93 11.58
C THR A 258 -30.35 11.40 11.17
N VAL A 259 -30.53 11.71 9.89
CA VAL A 259 -30.68 13.11 9.46
C VAL A 259 -32.07 13.56 9.92
N ARG A 260 -32.13 14.47 10.89
CA ARG A 260 -33.36 15.22 11.13
C ARG A 260 -33.55 16.16 9.94
N HIS A 261 -34.49 15.85 9.07
CA HIS A 261 -34.94 16.83 8.08
C HIS A 261 -35.51 18.06 8.82
N PHE A 262 -35.01 19.25 8.47
CA PHE A 262 -35.79 20.48 8.56
C PHE A 262 -36.95 20.31 7.58
N SER A 263 -38.19 20.33 8.07
CA SER A 263 -39.41 20.17 7.28
C SER A 263 -39.49 21.21 6.15
N PRO A 264 -39.50 20.81 4.88
CA PRO A 264 -40.22 21.55 3.86
C PRO A 264 -41.72 21.26 4.05
N VAL A 265 -42.54 22.31 4.00
CA VAL A 265 -44.01 22.22 4.09
C VAL A 265 -44.53 21.32 2.96
N GLU A 266 -45.26 20.28 3.34
CA GLU A 266 -46.00 19.39 2.43
C GLU A 266 -47.49 19.79 2.43
N PRO A 267 -48.14 19.82 1.25
CA PRO A 267 -49.57 19.50 1.19
C PRO A 267 -49.82 18.16 0.49
N SER A 268 -50.81 17.48 1.05
CA SER A 268 -51.28 16.09 0.94
C SER A 268 -52.02 15.69 -0.37
N PRO A 269 -52.29 14.37 -0.58
CA PRO A 269 -52.78 13.72 -1.82
C PRO A 269 -54.27 13.30 -1.69
N PRO A 270 -54.84 12.25 -2.35
CA PRO A 270 -54.64 11.56 -3.66
C PRO A 270 -55.98 11.41 -4.46
N ASP A 271 -56.00 10.67 -5.59
CA ASP A 271 -57.17 9.83 -5.95
C ASP A 271 -56.79 8.59 -6.81
N PRO A 272 -57.56 7.47 -6.77
CA PRO A 272 -57.13 6.13 -7.15
C PRO A 272 -57.64 5.67 -8.53
N GLY A 273 -56.91 4.76 -9.19
CA GLY A 273 -57.32 4.16 -10.46
C GLY A 273 -56.78 2.75 -10.66
N LEU A 274 -57.71 1.82 -10.87
CA LEU A 274 -57.58 0.37 -11.09
C LEU A 274 -56.60 -0.05 -12.19
N SER A 275 -55.97 -1.23 -12.04
CA SER A 275 -56.43 -2.50 -12.67
C SER A 275 -55.36 -3.61 -12.63
N PRO A 276 -55.73 -4.89 -12.43
CA PRO A 276 -54.84 -6.03 -12.42
C PRO A 276 -54.77 -6.71 -13.80
N ASN A 277 -53.60 -7.26 -14.17
CA ASN A 277 -53.54 -8.49 -14.95
C ASN A 277 -52.11 -9.05 -15.03
N LYS A 278 -51.93 -10.29 -14.56
CA LYS A 278 -50.81 -11.13 -14.97
C LYS A 278 -51.18 -12.60 -14.88
N HIS A 279 -51.60 -13.15 -16.02
CA HIS A 279 -51.71 -14.58 -16.28
C HIS A 279 -50.34 -15.12 -16.73
N ARG A 280 -49.93 -16.29 -16.25
CA ARG A 280 -48.83 -17.07 -16.82
C ARG A 280 -49.05 -18.55 -16.51
N ASP A 281 -49.13 -19.36 -17.56
CA ASP A 281 -49.18 -20.81 -17.51
C ASP A 281 -47.80 -21.42 -17.19
N PRO A 282 -47.75 -22.63 -16.62
CA PRO A 282 -46.52 -23.40 -16.46
C PRO A 282 -46.30 -24.36 -17.65
N LEU A 283 -45.11 -24.30 -18.25
CA LEU A 283 -44.59 -25.34 -19.14
C LEU A 283 -43.79 -26.36 -18.33
N THR A 284 -44.24 -27.60 -18.39
CA THR A 284 -43.57 -28.83 -17.95
C THR A 284 -42.35 -29.14 -18.83
N CYS A 285 -41.25 -29.57 -18.22
CA CYS A 285 -40.10 -30.17 -18.90
C CYS A 285 -39.67 -31.44 -18.16
N GLU A 286 -39.53 -32.54 -18.88
CA GLU A 286 -39.02 -33.84 -18.40
C GLU A 286 -37.52 -33.81 -18.10
N PRO A 287 -37.01 -34.66 -17.18
CA PRO A 287 -35.59 -34.85 -16.99
C PRO A 287 -35.08 -36.04 -17.82
N GLN A 288 -34.17 -35.77 -18.76
CA GLN A 288 -33.37 -36.81 -19.39
C GLN A 288 -32.01 -36.89 -18.66
N GLN A 289 -31.89 -37.90 -17.82
CA GLN A 289 -30.72 -38.19 -16.99
C GLN A 289 -29.88 -39.26 -17.71
N SER A 290 -28.72 -38.89 -18.28
CA SER A 290 -27.55 -39.78 -18.52
C SER A 290 -26.53 -39.22 -19.54
N THR A 291 -25.98 -38.03 -19.32
CA THR A 291 -24.78 -37.54 -20.07
C THR A 291 -23.89 -36.60 -19.25
N THR A 292 -24.11 -36.51 -17.94
CA THR A 292 -23.59 -35.39 -17.13
C THR A 292 -22.08 -35.44 -16.91
N GLU A 293 -21.45 -36.62 -16.87
CA GLU A 293 -20.01 -36.76 -16.57
C GLU A 293 -19.08 -36.40 -17.74
N SER A 294 -19.52 -36.60 -18.98
CA SER A 294 -18.75 -36.24 -20.18
C SER A 294 -18.75 -34.72 -20.39
N TYR A 295 -19.92 -34.09 -20.24
CA TYR A 295 -20.09 -32.65 -20.37
C TYR A 295 -19.39 -31.89 -19.25
N LEU A 296 -19.45 -32.34 -17.99
CA LEU A 296 -18.74 -31.70 -16.87
C LEU A 296 -17.22 -31.62 -17.10
N ASN A 297 -16.62 -32.68 -17.64
CA ASN A 297 -15.18 -32.72 -17.93
C ASN A 297 -14.77 -31.83 -19.12
N GLN A 298 -15.64 -31.64 -20.12
CA GLN A 298 -15.44 -30.64 -21.18
C GLN A 298 -15.70 -29.21 -20.69
N LEU A 299 -16.69 -29.02 -19.81
CA LEU A 299 -17.08 -27.74 -19.24
C LEU A 299 -16.00 -27.22 -18.27
N LEU A 300 -15.42 -28.10 -17.46
CA LEU A 300 -14.29 -27.78 -16.57
C LEU A 300 -12.99 -27.52 -17.35
N LYS A 301 -12.82 -28.11 -18.53
CA LYS A 301 -11.72 -27.78 -19.47
C LYS A 301 -11.85 -26.38 -20.08
N ASN A 302 -13.07 -25.83 -20.14
CA ASN A 302 -13.34 -24.51 -20.68
C ASN A 302 -13.35 -23.48 -19.54
N GLY A 303 -12.25 -22.75 -19.32
CA GLY A 303 -12.16 -21.68 -18.32
C GLY A 303 -13.26 -20.61 -18.40
N CYS A 304 -14.07 -20.61 -19.48
CA CYS A 304 -15.25 -19.77 -19.66
C CYS A 304 -16.29 -19.92 -18.55
N VAL A 305 -16.67 -21.13 -18.14
CA VAL A 305 -17.74 -21.30 -17.14
C VAL A 305 -17.37 -20.74 -15.77
N PRO A 306 -16.23 -21.10 -15.15
CA PRO A 306 -15.84 -20.51 -13.87
C PRO A 306 -15.63 -18.99 -13.97
N PHE A 307 -15.16 -18.49 -15.13
CA PHE A 307 -15.05 -17.06 -15.37
C PHE A 307 -16.42 -16.37 -15.41
N VAL A 308 -17.39 -16.88 -16.18
CA VAL A 308 -18.74 -16.31 -16.29
C VAL A 308 -19.44 -16.32 -14.94
N LEU A 309 -19.32 -17.39 -14.16
CA LEU A 309 -19.87 -17.46 -12.80
C LEU A 309 -19.21 -16.46 -11.84
N THR A 310 -17.89 -16.30 -11.93
CA THR A 310 -17.15 -15.32 -11.13
C THR A 310 -17.56 -13.89 -11.52
N ALA A 311 -17.65 -13.62 -12.82
CA ALA A 311 -18.07 -12.33 -13.35
C ALA A 311 -19.50 -11.99 -12.96
N SER A 312 -20.44 -12.93 -13.10
CA SER A 312 -21.84 -12.72 -12.70
C SER A 312 -21.94 -12.43 -11.20
N PHE A 313 -21.29 -13.24 -10.36
CA PHE A 313 -21.25 -13.02 -8.91
C PHE A 313 -20.68 -11.62 -8.56
N THR A 314 -19.51 -11.28 -9.10
CA THR A 314 -18.84 -10.01 -8.77
C THR A 314 -19.61 -8.80 -9.30
N ILE A 315 -20.21 -8.88 -10.50
CA ILE A 315 -21.06 -7.81 -11.07
C ILE A 315 -22.34 -7.64 -10.24
N THR A 316 -22.99 -8.73 -9.85
CA THR A 316 -24.19 -8.65 -8.99
C THR A 316 -23.84 -7.99 -7.66
N ILE A 317 -22.74 -8.37 -7.01
CA ILE A 317 -22.32 -7.71 -5.77
C ILE A 317 -21.94 -6.24 -6.01
N ALA A 318 -21.23 -5.95 -7.09
CA ALA A 318 -20.83 -4.59 -7.45
C ALA A 318 -22.03 -3.66 -7.74
N SER A 319 -23.15 -4.21 -8.23
CA SER A 319 -24.39 -3.45 -8.42
C SER A 319 -24.98 -2.89 -7.12
N PHE A 320 -24.60 -3.46 -5.97
CA PHE A 320 -25.00 -2.99 -4.65
C PHE A 320 -23.97 -2.06 -3.99
N TYR A 321 -22.90 -1.70 -4.69
CA TYR A 321 -21.90 -0.77 -4.16
C TYR A 321 -22.44 0.65 -4.11
N GLN A 322 -22.08 1.36 -3.03
CA GLN A 322 -22.37 2.77 -2.92
C GLN A 322 -21.28 3.56 -3.65
N SER A 323 -21.70 4.47 -4.55
CA SER A 323 -20.81 5.18 -5.48
C SER A 323 -19.76 6.04 -4.76
N GLU A 324 -20.13 6.78 -3.72
CA GLU A 324 -19.21 7.66 -2.98
C GLU A 324 -18.12 6.87 -2.24
N LEU A 325 -18.47 5.73 -1.63
CA LEU A 325 -17.54 4.82 -0.97
C LEU A 325 -16.63 4.15 -2.00
N LEU A 326 -17.18 3.77 -3.16
CA LEU A 326 -16.39 3.21 -4.25
C LEU A 326 -15.40 4.24 -4.81
N ILE A 327 -15.82 5.50 -4.99
CA ILE A 327 -14.95 6.61 -5.42
C ILE A 327 -13.89 6.89 -4.34
N ALA A 328 -14.27 6.97 -3.07
CA ALA A 328 -13.35 7.16 -1.95
C ALA A 328 -12.30 6.03 -1.88
N LEU A 329 -12.73 4.80 -2.14
CA LEU A 329 -11.87 3.63 -2.19
C LEU A 329 -10.95 3.66 -3.42
N ALA A 330 -11.49 3.87 -4.62
CA ALA A 330 -10.75 3.91 -5.89
C ALA A 330 -9.74 5.05 -5.94
N THR A 331 -10.00 6.16 -5.24
CA THR A 331 -9.07 7.29 -5.09
C THR A 331 -8.10 7.10 -3.91
N SER A 332 -8.28 6.07 -3.09
CA SER A 332 -7.36 5.75 -2.01
C SER A 332 -6.07 5.18 -2.56
N PHE A 333 -4.94 5.70 -2.08
CA PHE A 333 -3.63 5.20 -2.50
C PHE A 333 -3.47 3.70 -2.26
N ASP A 334 -3.98 3.19 -1.13
CA ASP A 334 -3.82 1.79 -0.77
C ASP A 334 -4.48 0.93 -1.85
N PHE A 335 -5.72 1.22 -2.24
CA PHE A 335 -6.42 0.51 -3.32
C PHE A 335 -5.67 0.59 -4.66
N VAL A 336 -5.30 1.80 -5.12
CA VAL A 336 -4.60 1.98 -6.41
C VAL A 336 -3.29 1.20 -6.43
N PHE A 337 -2.53 1.24 -5.33
CA PHE A 337 -1.29 0.49 -5.21
C PHE A 337 -1.53 -1.03 -5.26
N TYR A 338 -2.52 -1.55 -4.54
CA TYR A 338 -2.89 -2.97 -4.61
C TYR A 338 -3.32 -3.35 -6.03
N ALA A 339 -4.22 -2.59 -6.64
CA ALA A 339 -4.73 -2.85 -7.98
C ALA A 339 -3.59 -2.84 -9.02
N PHE A 340 -2.62 -1.94 -8.89
CA PHE A 340 -1.43 -1.91 -9.76
C PHE A 340 -0.56 -3.17 -9.60
N GLN A 341 -0.18 -3.52 -8.38
CA GLN A 341 0.65 -4.71 -8.12
C GLN A 341 -0.06 -5.99 -8.58
N LEU A 342 -1.37 -6.04 -8.37
CA LEU A 342 -2.21 -7.16 -8.72
C LEU A 342 -2.39 -7.30 -10.23
N THR A 343 -2.64 -6.19 -10.93
CA THR A 343 -2.76 -6.22 -12.39
C THR A 343 -1.42 -6.61 -12.99
N SER A 344 -0.33 -6.04 -12.47
CA SER A 344 1.03 -6.38 -12.90
C SER A 344 1.35 -7.88 -12.79
N ILE A 345 0.99 -8.54 -11.68
CA ILE A 345 1.24 -9.98 -11.53
C ILE A 345 0.34 -10.83 -12.45
N HIS A 346 -0.93 -10.46 -12.65
CA HIS A 346 -1.84 -11.19 -13.53
C HIS A 346 -1.49 -11.01 -15.01
N THR A 347 -1.10 -9.80 -15.44
CA THR A 347 -0.57 -9.55 -16.78
C THR A 347 0.69 -10.38 -17.02
N SER A 348 1.58 -10.48 -16.04
CA SER A 348 2.77 -11.33 -16.14
C SER A 348 2.41 -12.80 -16.36
N LEU A 349 1.38 -13.31 -15.67
CA LEU A 349 0.87 -14.67 -15.91
C LEU A 349 0.27 -14.84 -17.30
N CYS A 350 -0.51 -13.87 -17.78
CA CYS A 350 -1.05 -13.92 -19.15
C CYS A 350 0.06 -13.97 -20.20
N VAL A 351 1.14 -13.19 -20.01
CA VAL A 351 2.31 -13.23 -20.90
C VAL A 351 3.02 -14.58 -20.83
N LEU A 352 3.20 -15.17 -19.64
CA LEU A 352 3.79 -16.52 -19.49
C LEU A 352 2.92 -17.61 -20.13
N TYR A 353 1.61 -17.45 -20.12
CA TYR A 353 0.66 -18.35 -20.77
C TYR A 353 0.41 -18.02 -22.25
N GLU A 354 1.18 -17.11 -22.84
CA GLU A 354 1.05 -16.74 -24.26
C GLU A 354 -0.34 -16.25 -24.64
N TRP A 355 -1.04 -15.66 -23.68
CA TRP A 355 -2.44 -15.24 -23.85
C TRP A 355 -3.39 -16.38 -24.22
N ASP A 356 -3.07 -17.63 -23.87
CA ASP A 356 -3.97 -18.77 -24.04
C ASP A 356 -5.32 -18.49 -23.34
N VAL A 357 -6.39 -18.45 -24.14
CA VAL A 357 -7.69 -17.96 -23.69
C VAL A 357 -8.20 -18.73 -22.48
N SER A 358 -8.09 -20.06 -22.47
CA SER A 358 -8.60 -20.88 -21.36
C SER A 358 -7.87 -20.58 -20.05
N ARG A 359 -6.52 -20.53 -20.07
CA ARG A 359 -5.71 -20.19 -18.89
C ARG A 359 -5.91 -18.75 -18.45
N CYS A 360 -5.93 -17.81 -19.40
CA CYS A 360 -6.12 -16.39 -19.12
C CYS A 360 -7.50 -16.08 -18.53
N LEU A 361 -8.54 -16.84 -18.87
CA LEU A 361 -9.85 -16.73 -18.20
C LEU A 361 -9.78 -17.14 -16.73
N GLY A 362 -9.00 -18.17 -16.39
CA GLY A 362 -8.73 -18.52 -14.99
C GLY A 362 -7.96 -17.43 -14.23
N VAL A 363 -6.94 -16.85 -14.88
CA VAL A 363 -6.19 -15.69 -14.35
C VAL A 363 -7.13 -14.49 -14.15
N ALA A 364 -8.00 -14.20 -15.11
CA ALA A 364 -8.98 -13.11 -15.02
C ALA A 364 -10.02 -13.34 -13.92
N ALA A 365 -10.47 -14.58 -13.72
CA ALA A 365 -11.36 -14.94 -12.60
C ALA A 365 -10.68 -14.69 -11.25
N SER A 366 -9.42 -15.12 -11.09
CA SER A 366 -8.61 -14.81 -9.90
C SER A 366 -8.51 -13.31 -9.68
N TRP A 367 -8.22 -12.53 -10.74
CA TRP A 367 -8.13 -11.07 -10.71
C TRP A 367 -9.44 -10.40 -10.26
N LEU A 368 -10.60 -10.90 -10.70
CA LEU A 368 -11.91 -10.41 -10.28
C LEU A 368 -12.17 -10.69 -8.79
N TRP A 369 -11.89 -11.91 -8.33
CA TRP A 369 -12.10 -12.31 -6.92
C TRP A 369 -11.36 -11.43 -5.93
N ILE A 370 -10.09 -11.16 -6.21
CA ILE A 370 -9.28 -10.33 -5.33
C ILE A 370 -9.67 -8.85 -5.43
N HIS A 371 -10.10 -8.33 -6.60
CA HIS A 371 -10.66 -6.97 -6.72
C HIS A 371 -11.97 -6.84 -5.97
N TRP A 372 -12.78 -7.89 -5.95
CA TRP A 372 -13.96 -7.96 -5.12
C TRP A 372 -13.61 -7.85 -3.63
N VAL A 373 -12.59 -8.58 -3.15
CA VAL A 373 -12.10 -8.42 -1.75
C VAL A 373 -11.68 -6.98 -1.47
N LEU A 374 -10.94 -6.35 -2.39
CA LEU A 374 -10.51 -4.96 -2.24
C LEU A 374 -11.67 -3.96 -2.24
N THR A 375 -12.81 -4.31 -2.83
CA THR A 375 -14.01 -3.47 -2.95
C THR A 375 -15.09 -3.76 -1.91
N LEU A 376 -14.87 -4.69 -0.97
CA LEU A 376 -15.83 -4.99 0.11
C LEU A 376 -16.20 -3.80 1.00
N ASP A 377 -15.36 -2.76 1.03
CA ASP A 377 -15.62 -1.51 1.75
C ASP A 377 -16.67 -0.62 1.06
N ALA A 378 -16.92 -0.82 -0.24
CA ALA A 378 -17.95 -0.10 -0.97
C ALA A 378 -19.37 -0.61 -0.65
N LEU A 379 -19.48 -1.77 0.02
CA LEU A 379 -20.75 -2.36 0.44
C LEU A 379 -21.14 -1.83 1.83
N THR A 380 -22.32 -1.20 1.92
CA THR A 380 -22.80 -0.63 3.20
C THR A 380 -23.13 -1.72 4.23
N PRO A 381 -23.05 -1.44 5.55
CA PRO A 381 -23.38 -2.41 6.58
C PRO A 381 -24.80 -2.98 6.46
N MET A 382 -25.78 -2.14 6.10
CA MET A 382 -27.16 -2.59 5.85
C MET A 382 -27.23 -3.59 4.69
N MET A 383 -26.50 -3.33 3.59
CA MET A 383 -26.49 -4.26 2.47
C MET A 383 -25.77 -5.56 2.83
N LYS A 384 -24.66 -5.48 3.58
CA LYS A 384 -23.98 -6.67 4.14
C LYS A 384 -24.95 -7.49 5.01
N ALA A 385 -25.73 -6.84 5.88
CA ALA A 385 -26.71 -7.51 6.72
C ALA A 385 -27.82 -8.18 5.90
N LYS A 386 -28.38 -7.48 4.89
CA LYS A 386 -29.41 -8.04 4.00
C LYS A 386 -28.93 -9.25 3.20
N LEU A 387 -27.66 -9.24 2.77
CA LEU A 387 -27.03 -10.35 2.06
C LEU A 387 -26.51 -11.47 2.99
N ASN A 388 -26.67 -11.33 4.33
CA ASN A 388 -26.00 -12.17 5.33
C ASN A 388 -24.48 -12.31 5.09
N PHE A 389 -23.89 -11.26 4.52
CA PHE A 389 -22.53 -11.25 4.06
C PHE A 389 -21.59 -10.81 5.18
N ARG A 390 -20.59 -11.65 5.48
CA ARG A 390 -19.56 -11.35 6.48
C ARG A 390 -18.26 -10.95 5.78
N THR A 391 -17.64 -9.86 6.23
CA THR A 391 -16.36 -9.38 5.65
C THR A 391 -15.25 -10.43 5.73
N ARG A 392 -15.33 -11.34 6.71
CA ARG A 392 -14.40 -12.49 6.86
C ARG A 392 -14.42 -13.47 5.68
N PHE A 393 -15.45 -13.46 4.84
CA PHE A 393 -15.48 -14.28 3.61
C PHE A 393 -14.38 -13.89 2.61
N GLY A 394 -13.77 -12.71 2.74
CA GLY A 394 -12.57 -12.36 1.96
C GLY A 394 -11.32 -13.16 2.36
N ILE A 395 -11.23 -13.71 3.58
CA ILE A 395 -10.05 -14.45 4.06
C ILE A 395 -9.72 -15.65 3.17
N PRO A 396 -10.64 -16.62 2.96
CA PRO A 396 -10.34 -17.77 2.11
C PRO A 396 -9.96 -17.35 0.68
N VAL A 397 -10.58 -16.29 0.13
CA VAL A 397 -10.24 -15.78 -1.20
C VAL A 397 -8.79 -15.31 -1.25
N VAL A 398 -8.33 -14.51 -0.28
CA VAL A 398 -6.94 -14.03 -0.22
C VAL A 398 -5.96 -15.19 0.04
N THR A 399 -6.32 -16.15 0.91
CA THR A 399 -5.46 -17.31 1.20
C THR A 399 -5.32 -18.22 -0.03
N MET A 400 -6.43 -18.53 -0.72
CA MET A 400 -6.40 -19.32 -1.95
C MET A 400 -5.64 -18.59 -3.06
N PHE A 401 -5.77 -17.26 -3.14
CA PHE A 401 -4.99 -16.43 -4.06
C PHE A 401 -3.48 -16.57 -3.83
N ILE A 402 -2.99 -16.44 -2.59
CA ILE A 402 -1.57 -16.64 -2.26
C ILE A 402 -1.15 -18.07 -2.61
N LEU A 403 -1.93 -19.06 -2.19
CA LEU A 403 -1.61 -20.48 -2.43
C LEU A 403 -1.51 -20.78 -3.93
N TRP A 404 -2.45 -20.27 -4.73
CA TRP A 404 -2.46 -20.43 -6.18
C TRP A 404 -1.20 -19.82 -6.81
N HIS A 405 -0.77 -18.65 -6.38
CA HIS A 405 0.47 -18.06 -6.85
C HIS A 405 1.72 -18.84 -6.43
N VAL A 406 1.75 -19.42 -5.23
CA VAL A 406 2.83 -20.30 -4.78
C VAL A 406 2.89 -21.58 -5.63
N ILE A 407 1.73 -22.17 -5.94
CA ILE A 407 1.63 -23.33 -6.82
C ILE A 407 2.10 -22.98 -8.23
N ILE A 408 1.71 -21.83 -8.77
CA ILE A 408 2.20 -21.38 -10.09
C ILE A 408 3.69 -21.14 -10.07
N LEU A 409 4.22 -20.50 -9.03
CA LEU A 409 5.67 -20.31 -8.90
C LEU A 409 6.38 -21.67 -8.89
N PHE A 410 5.90 -22.64 -8.10
CA PHE A 410 6.43 -23.99 -8.10
C PHE A 410 6.34 -24.66 -9.48
N HIS A 411 5.23 -24.46 -10.20
CA HIS A 411 5.05 -24.98 -11.56
C HIS A 411 6.01 -24.32 -12.58
N ILE A 412 6.22 -23.01 -12.51
CA ILE A 412 7.21 -22.28 -13.33
C ILE A 412 8.61 -22.83 -13.06
N LEU A 413 8.92 -23.08 -11.80
CA LEU A 413 10.18 -23.69 -11.37
C LEU A 413 10.21 -25.21 -11.60
N SER A 414 9.15 -25.86 -12.08
CA SER A 414 9.16 -27.31 -12.30
C SER A 414 9.59 -27.66 -13.73
N GLY A 415 10.09 -28.89 -13.94
CA GLY A 415 10.38 -29.56 -15.24
C GLY A 415 9.57 -29.08 -16.44
N SER A 416 8.26 -29.00 -16.24
CA SER A 416 7.23 -28.74 -17.25
C SER A 416 6.78 -27.28 -17.36
N GLY A 417 7.39 -26.36 -16.62
CA GLY A 417 6.97 -24.95 -16.55
C GLY A 417 7.06 -24.20 -17.88
N PRO A 418 6.30 -23.08 -18.03
CA PRO A 418 6.36 -22.22 -19.20
C PRO A 418 7.75 -21.58 -19.37
N LYS A 419 8.15 -21.38 -20.63
CA LYS A 419 9.43 -20.73 -20.98
C LYS A 419 9.44 -19.29 -20.48
N ASP A 420 10.60 -18.84 -19.98
CA ASP A 420 10.77 -17.42 -19.66
C ASP A 420 10.61 -16.57 -20.92
N ARG A 421 10.03 -15.38 -20.75
CA ARG A 421 9.71 -14.46 -21.84
C ARG A 421 10.21 -13.08 -21.51
N VAL A 422 10.44 -12.29 -22.53
CA VAL A 422 10.84 -10.89 -22.40
C VAL A 422 9.58 -10.04 -22.44
N ILE A 423 9.29 -9.29 -21.37
CA ILE A 423 8.20 -8.30 -21.33
C ILE A 423 8.55 -7.13 -22.24
N TRP A 424 9.79 -6.66 -22.12
CA TRP A 424 10.25 -5.47 -22.79
C TRP A 424 11.76 -5.59 -23.03
N GLU A 425 12.16 -5.24 -24.24
CA GLU A 425 13.55 -5.22 -24.69
C GLU A 425 13.80 -3.89 -25.37
N GLY A 426 14.85 -3.19 -24.97
CA GLY A 426 15.16 -1.91 -25.57
C GLY A 426 16.55 -1.42 -25.22
N ASN A 427 17.09 -0.58 -26.09
CA ASN A 427 18.36 0.08 -25.88
C ASN A 427 18.11 1.47 -25.32
N ILE A 428 18.39 1.67 -24.03
CA ILE A 428 18.33 2.99 -23.40
C ILE A 428 19.76 3.45 -23.16
N TRP A 429 20.15 4.56 -23.79
CA TRP A 429 21.49 5.15 -23.67
C TRP A 429 22.65 4.15 -23.88
N ALA A 430 22.60 3.42 -24.99
CA ALA A 430 23.56 2.38 -25.37
C ALA A 430 23.63 1.15 -24.43
N HIS A 431 22.73 1.04 -23.46
CA HIS A 431 22.61 -0.15 -22.61
C HIS A 431 21.41 -0.97 -23.06
N HIS A 432 21.64 -2.25 -23.26
CA HIS A 432 20.60 -3.21 -23.59
C HIS A 432 19.87 -3.61 -22.31
N LEU A 433 18.65 -3.10 -22.13
CA LEU A 433 17.81 -3.42 -20.98
C LEU A 433 16.77 -4.46 -21.41
N GLN A 434 16.83 -5.63 -20.78
CA GLN A 434 15.91 -6.73 -20.99
C GLN A 434 15.12 -6.99 -19.71
N VAL A 435 13.82 -6.74 -19.73
CA VAL A 435 12.92 -7.03 -18.60
C VAL A 435 12.24 -8.36 -18.85
N ARG A 436 12.60 -9.37 -18.07
CA ARG A 436 12.07 -10.74 -18.17
C ARG A 436 10.83 -10.94 -17.29
N VAL A 437 9.92 -11.79 -17.73
CA VAL A 437 8.62 -11.98 -17.07
C VAL A 437 8.79 -12.71 -15.75
N VAL A 438 9.60 -13.77 -15.67
CA VAL A 438 9.70 -14.57 -14.45
C VAL A 438 10.32 -13.80 -13.28
N PRO A 439 11.47 -13.11 -13.42
CA PRO A 439 12.01 -12.28 -12.34
C PRO A 439 11.04 -11.17 -11.93
N PHE A 440 10.38 -10.53 -12.90
CA PHE A 440 9.38 -9.50 -12.63
C PHE A 440 8.19 -10.07 -11.83
N TYR A 441 7.64 -11.20 -12.26
CA TYR A 441 6.55 -11.93 -11.59
C TYR A 441 6.94 -12.33 -10.15
N PHE A 442 8.10 -12.95 -9.97
CA PHE A 442 8.60 -13.37 -8.66
C PHE A 442 8.71 -12.18 -7.72
N SER A 443 9.29 -11.09 -8.22
CA SER A 443 9.47 -9.85 -7.46
C SER A 443 8.13 -9.23 -7.06
N ARG A 444 7.14 -9.22 -7.96
CA ARG A 444 5.76 -8.80 -7.64
C ARG A 444 5.09 -9.73 -6.63
N LEU A 445 5.32 -11.04 -6.74
CA LEU A 445 4.74 -12.04 -5.84
C LEU A 445 5.23 -11.87 -4.40
N VAL A 446 6.53 -11.64 -4.19
CA VAL A 446 7.08 -11.38 -2.85
C VAL A 446 6.43 -10.15 -2.23
N THR A 447 6.40 -9.04 -2.98
CA THR A 447 5.75 -7.80 -2.55
C THR A 447 4.28 -8.08 -2.21
N LEU A 448 3.53 -8.69 -3.13
CA LEU A 448 2.11 -8.99 -2.96
C LEU A 448 1.85 -9.93 -1.79
N THR A 449 2.70 -10.91 -1.53
CA THR A 449 2.56 -11.83 -0.37
C THR A 449 2.63 -11.07 0.94
N LEU A 450 3.60 -10.15 1.10
CA LEU A 450 3.67 -9.26 2.26
C LEU A 450 2.39 -8.44 2.40
N TRP A 451 1.87 -7.90 1.30
CA TRP A 451 0.63 -7.12 1.36
C TRP A 451 -0.62 -7.98 1.60
N SER A 452 -0.65 -9.22 1.14
CA SER A 452 -1.77 -10.14 1.37
C SER A 452 -1.81 -10.60 2.83
N VAL A 453 -0.66 -10.82 3.48
CA VAL A 453 -0.61 -11.07 4.93
C VAL A 453 -1.21 -9.90 5.71
N ARG A 454 -0.91 -8.66 5.31
CA ARG A 454 -1.55 -7.46 5.86
C ARG A 454 -3.05 -7.47 5.67
N MET A 455 -3.51 -7.83 4.47
CA MET A 455 -4.93 -7.88 4.13
C MET A 455 -5.66 -8.91 5.01
N VAL A 456 -5.11 -10.11 5.11
CA VAL A 456 -5.64 -11.18 5.97
C VAL A 456 -5.70 -10.70 7.42
N ASN A 457 -4.63 -10.11 7.96
CA ASN A 457 -4.64 -9.57 9.31
C ASN A 457 -5.73 -8.49 9.51
N ARG A 458 -5.97 -7.64 8.51
CA ARG A 458 -7.05 -6.64 8.55
C ARG A 458 -8.43 -7.30 8.55
N LEU A 459 -8.65 -8.31 7.70
CA LEU A 459 -9.91 -9.05 7.58
C LEU A 459 -10.22 -9.87 8.84
N VAL A 460 -9.21 -10.47 9.47
CA VAL A 460 -9.35 -11.20 10.74
C VAL A 460 -9.79 -10.27 11.85
N MET A 461 -9.20 -9.06 11.89
CA MET A 461 -9.44 -8.09 12.95
C MET A 461 -10.62 -7.14 12.69
N SER A 462 -11.30 -7.26 11.54
CA SER A 462 -12.45 -6.41 11.19
C SER A 462 -13.77 -7.02 11.63
N THR A 463 -14.68 -6.17 12.10
CA THR A 463 -16.11 -6.45 12.21
C THR A 463 -16.83 -6.12 10.89
N ASN A 464 -18.11 -6.50 10.74
CA ASN A 464 -18.86 -6.23 9.50
C ASN A 464 -19.12 -4.74 9.25
N GLU A 465 -19.05 -3.92 10.29
CA GLU A 465 -19.22 -2.46 10.22
C GLU A 465 -17.92 -1.73 9.89
N ASP A 466 -16.77 -2.39 10.13
CA ASP A 466 -15.45 -1.80 9.89
C ASP A 466 -15.12 -1.77 8.40
N ALA A 467 -14.50 -0.67 7.98
CA ALA A 467 -13.81 -0.59 6.71
C ALA A 467 -12.42 -1.22 6.82
N THR A 468 -12.09 -2.08 5.86
CA THR A 468 -10.87 -2.88 5.82
C THR A 468 -9.72 -2.14 5.13
N ILE A 469 -10.01 -1.50 3.99
CA ILE A 469 -9.11 -0.72 3.13
C ILE A 469 -9.17 0.77 3.48
N LEU A 470 -10.38 1.34 3.56
CA LEU A 470 -10.58 2.74 3.91
C LEU A 470 -10.11 3.00 5.34
N ARG A 471 -9.44 4.14 5.55
CA ARG A 471 -8.90 4.53 6.84
C ARG A 471 -9.06 6.03 7.08
N GLY A 472 -9.44 6.37 8.30
CA GLY A 472 -9.67 7.75 8.72
C GLY A 472 -8.37 8.51 8.93
N ALA A 473 -8.34 9.78 8.54
CA ALA A 473 -7.29 10.71 8.98
C ALA A 473 -7.43 10.93 10.49
N VAL A 474 -6.30 11.04 11.20
CA VAL A 474 -6.30 11.34 12.64
C VAL A 474 -5.75 12.72 12.85
N THR A 475 -6.49 13.55 13.59
CA THR A 475 -6.09 14.89 13.99
C THR A 475 -6.04 14.97 15.52
N HIS A 476 -4.92 15.44 16.06
CA HIS A 476 -4.77 15.71 17.48
C HIS A 476 -4.71 17.22 17.70
N ALA A 477 -5.56 17.74 18.58
CA ALA A 477 -5.44 19.11 19.07
C ALA A 477 -4.39 19.15 20.18
N LEU A 478 -3.43 20.09 20.11
CA LEU A 478 -2.65 20.41 21.30
C LEU A 478 -3.59 21.08 22.30
N GLY A 479 -3.92 20.38 23.38
CA GLY A 479 -4.52 21.03 24.54
C GLY A 479 -3.56 22.12 25.02
N HIS A 480 -4.05 23.35 25.13
CA HIS A 480 -3.34 24.35 25.92
C HIS A 480 -3.27 23.79 27.35
N ALA A 481 -2.08 23.41 27.78
CA ALA A 481 -1.84 23.18 29.19
C ALA A 481 -2.20 24.50 29.89
N HIS A 482 -3.34 24.53 30.58
CA HIS A 482 -3.57 25.51 31.62
C HIS A 482 -2.42 25.29 32.61
N HIS A 483 -1.41 26.14 32.53
CA HIS A 483 -0.53 26.38 33.66
C HIS A 483 -1.43 26.90 34.77
N ALA A 484 -1.83 26.01 35.68
CA ALA A 484 -2.20 26.41 37.02
C ALA A 484 -0.93 26.98 37.64
N SER A 485 -0.85 28.30 37.63
CA SER A 485 0.06 29.11 38.45
C SER A 485 -0.35 29.03 39.91
#